data_AF-A0A2V9RTJ3-F1
#
_entry.id   AF-A0A2V9RTJ3-F1
#
_cell.length_a   1.000
_cell.length_b   1.000
_cell.length_c   1.000
_cell.angle_alpha   90.00
_cell.angle_beta   90.00
_cell.angle_gamma   90.00
#
_symmetry.space_group_name_H-M   'P 1'
#
loop_
_entity.id
_entity.type
_entity.pdbx_description
1 polymer ?
#
loop_
_entity_poly.entity_id
_entity_poly.type
_entity_poly.pdbx_seq_one_letter_code
_entity_poly.pdbx_strand_id
1 'polypeptide(L)'
;MRRREFVAGLAASALIAPLWTHAQDARRRPRLLIAEEDPFTGLALLKTRYAAGRRPSNDILGWALSWRLTEQSAFANRAIAEMRSKRLPAGGKASRTWVDYARWSLAFDWLFDYPAFDRALRDRIAHNLVDGTSAILASPAFADPSQVQYHNYDLRYLALAAFPLAAVEGYSDFDERCRPLRAKTEKAFANILDVTNLVTPEGSYHESLDYMRITWASLTLLSELQRTAHGVDPAHHFPLFRNIGDTYLYKLLPDGTPSREGDNEYPILDSRDTALLGYAVNRFKDPYSAWLLR
;
A
#
# COMPACT_ATOMS: atom_id res chain seq x y z
N MET A 1 36.56 -13.80 -7.65
CA MET A 1 35.30 -13.37 -7.00
C MET A 1 35.61 -12.30 -5.99
N ARG A 2 35.08 -11.08 -6.17
CA ARG A 2 35.29 -9.98 -5.23
C ARG A 2 34.32 -10.12 -4.06
N ARG A 3 34.74 -9.74 -2.84
CA ARG A 3 33.92 -9.81 -1.61
C ARG A 3 32.50 -9.22 -1.76
N ARG A 4 32.33 -8.20 -2.63
CA ARG A 4 31.03 -7.60 -2.99
C ARG A 4 30.10 -8.53 -3.76
N GLU A 5 30.62 -9.38 -4.64
CA GLU A 5 29.84 -10.35 -5.43
C GLU A 5 29.35 -11.51 -4.55
N PHE A 6 30.16 -11.90 -3.56
CA PHE A 6 29.81 -12.97 -2.60
C PHE A 6 28.75 -12.52 -1.59
N VAL A 7 28.81 -11.27 -1.12
CA VAL A 7 27.80 -10.70 -0.21
C VAL A 7 26.47 -10.42 -0.93
N ALA A 8 26.50 -9.96 -2.18
CA ALA A 8 25.30 -9.82 -2.99
C ALA A 8 24.64 -11.20 -3.28
N GLY A 9 25.45 -12.24 -3.48
CA GLY A 9 24.97 -13.62 -3.62
C GLY A 9 24.31 -14.18 -2.35
N LEU A 10 24.84 -13.86 -1.16
CA LEU A 10 24.26 -14.29 0.12
C LEU A 10 22.99 -13.50 0.50
N ALA A 11 22.94 -12.21 0.20
CA ALA A 11 21.73 -11.39 0.39
C ALA A 11 20.59 -11.85 -0.53
N ALA A 12 20.90 -12.22 -1.79
CA ALA A 12 19.92 -12.79 -2.72
C ALA A 12 19.46 -14.20 -2.33
N SER A 13 20.32 -14.99 -1.66
CA SER A 13 20.01 -16.38 -1.27
C SER A 13 19.21 -16.49 0.03
N ALA A 14 19.25 -15.48 0.90
CA ALA A 14 18.45 -15.43 2.13
C ALA A 14 16.98 -15.01 1.88
N LEU A 15 16.67 -14.49 0.69
CA LEU A 15 15.31 -14.13 0.28
C LEU A 15 14.55 -15.29 -0.40
N ILE A 16 15.19 -16.45 -0.59
CA ILE A 16 14.61 -17.60 -1.31
C ILE A 16 14.89 -18.89 -0.52
N ALA A 17 14.32 -18.99 0.68
CA ALA A 17 14.03 -20.27 1.33
C ALA A 17 12.53 -20.33 1.61
N PRO A 18 11.86 -21.49 1.40
CA PRO A 18 10.43 -21.53 1.22
C PRO A 18 9.73 -21.39 2.58
N LEU A 19 9.22 -20.19 2.87
CA LEU A 19 8.31 -19.94 3.98
C LEU A 19 6.94 -20.57 3.65
N TRP A 20 6.79 -21.86 3.96
CA TRP A 20 5.49 -22.51 4.14
C TRP A 20 4.90 -21.91 5.44
N THR A 21 3.67 -21.43 5.56
CA THR A 21 2.46 -21.51 4.75
C THR A 21 1.53 -20.43 5.29
N HIS A 22 1.27 -19.37 4.52
CA HIS A 22 0.00 -18.64 4.42
C HIS A 22 0.07 -17.81 3.13
N ALA A 23 0.54 -18.42 2.04
CA ALA A 23 0.08 -17.96 0.74
C ALA A 23 -1.42 -18.22 0.75
N GLN A 24 -2.21 -17.19 1.09
CA GLN A 24 -3.61 -17.17 0.73
C GLN A 24 -3.62 -17.56 -0.73
N ASP A 25 -4.43 -18.56 -1.08
CA ASP A 25 -4.62 -18.94 -2.47
C ASP A 25 -4.78 -17.63 -3.24
N ALA A 26 -3.85 -17.32 -4.15
CA ALA A 26 -3.76 -16.02 -4.79
C ALA A 26 -5.07 -15.65 -5.52
N ARG A 27 -5.96 -16.62 -5.68
CA ARG A 27 -7.31 -16.48 -6.25
C ARG A 27 -8.39 -16.11 -5.24
N ARG A 28 -8.19 -16.36 -3.94
CA ARG A 28 -9.18 -16.09 -2.89
C ARG A 28 -9.17 -14.60 -2.54
N ARG A 29 -10.35 -13.98 -2.62
CA ARG A 29 -10.55 -12.56 -2.33
C ARG A 29 -11.46 -12.38 -1.11
N PRO A 30 -11.30 -11.30 -0.34
CA PRO A 30 -10.37 -10.20 -0.49
C PRO A 30 -8.96 -10.60 -0.05
N ARG A 31 -7.98 -9.98 -0.67
CA ARG A 31 -6.55 -10.16 -0.35
C ARG A 31 -5.76 -8.85 -0.39
N LEU A 32 -6.33 -7.76 -0.91
CA LEU A 32 -5.67 -6.46 -0.89
C LEU A 32 -5.94 -5.78 0.46
N LEU A 33 -4.90 -5.69 1.30
CA LEU A 33 -4.86 -5.04 2.63
C LEU A 33 -5.76 -5.63 3.72
N ILE A 34 -6.76 -6.43 3.37
CA ILE A 34 -7.59 -7.20 4.31
C ILE A 34 -7.68 -8.63 3.80
N ALA A 35 -7.93 -9.56 4.71
CA ALA A 35 -8.25 -10.93 4.37
C ALA A 35 -9.16 -11.56 5.43
N GLU A 36 -9.63 -12.78 5.20
CA GLU A 36 -10.43 -13.51 6.19
C GLU A 36 -9.65 -13.72 7.49
N GLU A 37 -8.45 -14.27 7.38
CA GLU A 37 -7.59 -14.68 8.51
C GLU A 37 -6.26 -13.90 8.47
N ASP A 38 -6.33 -12.58 8.74
CA ASP A 38 -5.15 -11.74 8.91
C ASP A 38 -5.06 -11.22 10.37
N PRO A 39 -3.90 -11.35 11.04
CA PRO A 39 -3.77 -10.96 12.45
C PRO A 39 -3.86 -9.45 12.68
N PHE A 40 -3.65 -8.61 11.66
CA PHE A 40 -3.63 -7.14 11.78
C PHE A 40 -4.85 -6.49 11.14
N THR A 41 -5.37 -7.07 10.06
CA THR A 41 -6.43 -6.54 9.21
C THR A 41 -7.50 -7.58 8.84
N GLY A 42 -7.61 -8.66 9.63
CA GLY A 42 -8.58 -9.72 9.40
C GLY A 42 -10.03 -9.27 9.52
N LEU A 43 -10.90 -9.85 8.70
CA LEU A 43 -12.33 -9.48 8.66
C LEU A 43 -13.02 -9.65 10.01
N ALA A 44 -12.66 -10.67 10.81
CA ALA A 44 -13.19 -10.85 12.16
C ALA A 44 -12.91 -9.63 13.07
N LEU A 45 -11.66 -9.16 13.11
CA LEU A 45 -11.25 -7.98 13.86
C LEU A 45 -11.99 -6.72 13.39
N LEU A 46 -12.11 -6.55 12.07
CA LEU A 46 -12.82 -5.40 11.48
C LEU A 46 -14.33 -5.44 11.78
N LYS A 47 -14.95 -6.63 11.77
CA LYS A 47 -16.35 -6.83 12.16
C LYS A 47 -16.57 -6.45 13.63
N THR A 48 -15.66 -6.80 14.53
CA THR A 48 -15.70 -6.35 15.94
C THR A 48 -15.62 -4.83 16.06
N ARG A 49 -14.71 -4.18 15.32
CA ARG A 49 -14.62 -2.70 15.31
C ARG A 49 -15.90 -2.05 14.79
N TYR A 50 -16.52 -2.65 13.77
CA TYR A 50 -17.82 -2.20 13.25
C TYR A 50 -18.94 -2.36 14.28
N ALA A 51 -19.02 -3.49 14.96
CA ALA A 51 -19.99 -3.71 16.05
C ALA A 51 -19.81 -2.69 17.19
N ALA A 52 -18.57 -2.29 17.47
CA ALA A 52 -18.22 -1.25 18.44
C ALA A 52 -18.50 0.20 17.95
N GLY A 53 -19.18 0.38 16.81
CA GLY A 53 -19.58 1.69 16.32
C GLY A 53 -18.61 2.38 15.36
N ARG A 54 -17.44 1.80 15.07
CA ARG A 54 -16.55 2.34 14.02
C ARG A 54 -17.20 2.15 12.66
N ARG A 55 -17.06 3.14 11.77
CA ARG A 55 -17.67 3.10 10.44
C ARG A 55 -16.61 3.34 9.37
N PRO A 56 -16.62 2.56 8.27
CA PRO A 56 -15.86 2.91 7.08
C PRO A 56 -16.29 4.28 6.51
N SER A 57 -15.47 4.83 5.61
CA SER A 57 -15.76 6.06 4.89
C SER A 57 -17.06 5.97 4.07
N ASN A 58 -17.66 7.12 3.75
CA ASN A 58 -18.83 7.20 2.88
C ASN A 58 -18.44 7.40 1.41
N ASP A 59 -17.63 6.47 0.89
CA ASP A 59 -17.14 6.43 -0.49
C ASP A 59 -17.10 4.99 -1.00
N ILE A 60 -16.69 4.79 -2.27
CA ILE A 60 -16.60 3.47 -2.91
C ILE A 60 -15.87 2.42 -2.06
N LEU A 61 -14.75 2.79 -1.44
CA LEU A 61 -13.93 1.89 -0.64
C LEU A 61 -14.65 1.56 0.67
N GLY A 62 -15.20 2.57 1.34
CA GLY A 62 -15.88 2.35 2.61
C GLY A 62 -17.20 1.59 2.44
N TRP A 63 -17.93 1.75 1.33
CA TRP A 63 -19.08 0.92 1.02
C TRP A 63 -18.68 -0.52 0.69
N ALA A 64 -17.61 -0.72 -0.10
CA ALA A 64 -17.08 -2.07 -0.36
C ALA A 64 -16.67 -2.78 0.94
N LEU A 65 -15.97 -2.08 1.84
CA LEU A 65 -15.63 -2.61 3.16
C LEU A 65 -16.89 -2.88 3.99
N SER A 66 -17.83 -1.94 4.04
CA SER A 66 -19.09 -2.12 4.79
C SER A 66 -19.86 -3.36 4.34
N TRP A 67 -19.85 -3.66 3.03
CA TRP A 67 -20.38 -4.92 2.53
C TRP A 67 -19.62 -6.13 3.06
N ARG A 68 -18.28 -6.16 3.01
CA ARG A 68 -17.49 -7.28 3.58
C ARG A 68 -17.71 -7.49 5.08
N LEU A 69 -18.03 -6.42 5.82
CA LEU A 69 -18.26 -6.49 7.26
C LEU A 69 -19.69 -6.89 7.63
N THR A 70 -20.68 -6.55 6.82
CA THR A 70 -22.10 -6.70 7.18
C THR A 70 -22.90 -7.64 6.27
N GLU A 71 -22.34 -7.97 5.10
CA GLU A 71 -22.99 -8.71 4.01
C GLU A 71 -24.28 -8.04 3.49
N GLN A 72 -24.53 -6.78 3.86
CA GLN A 72 -25.70 -6.04 3.40
C GLN A 72 -25.50 -5.54 1.96
N SER A 73 -26.29 -6.08 1.04
CA SER A 73 -26.24 -5.76 -0.40
C SER A 73 -26.42 -4.28 -0.72
N ALA A 74 -27.06 -3.49 0.15
CA ALA A 74 -27.23 -2.05 -0.05
C ALA A 74 -25.87 -1.32 -0.20
N PHE A 75 -24.86 -1.71 0.58
CA PHE A 75 -23.53 -1.11 0.48
C PHE A 75 -22.83 -1.51 -0.83
N ALA A 76 -22.84 -2.79 -1.19
CA ALA A 76 -22.26 -3.26 -2.44
C ALA A 76 -22.95 -2.64 -3.66
N ASN A 77 -24.29 -2.57 -3.67
CA ASN A 77 -25.06 -1.92 -4.73
C ASN A 77 -24.65 -0.46 -4.92
N ARG A 78 -24.42 0.26 -3.83
CA ARG A 78 -23.98 1.66 -3.88
C ARG A 78 -22.57 1.79 -4.47
N ALA A 79 -21.64 0.93 -4.06
CA ALA A 79 -20.29 0.88 -4.63
C ALA A 79 -20.31 0.53 -6.12
N ILE A 80 -21.09 -0.48 -6.53
CA ILE A 80 -21.24 -0.88 -7.93
C ILE A 80 -21.90 0.24 -8.77
N ALA A 81 -22.90 0.94 -8.25
CA ALA A 81 -23.49 2.08 -8.94
C ALA A 81 -22.47 3.21 -9.19
N GLU A 82 -21.59 3.48 -8.21
CA GLU A 82 -20.50 4.42 -8.38
C GLU A 82 -19.47 3.92 -9.41
N MET A 83 -19.06 2.66 -9.31
CA MET A 83 -18.15 2.03 -10.28
C MET A 83 -18.70 2.08 -11.71
N ARG A 84 -20.02 1.92 -11.89
CA ARG A 84 -20.69 2.01 -13.20
C ARG A 84 -20.67 3.43 -13.77
N SER A 85 -21.02 4.42 -12.95
CA SER A 85 -21.22 5.81 -13.36
C SER A 85 -19.92 6.61 -13.50
N LYS A 86 -18.90 6.30 -12.70
CA LYS A 86 -17.61 6.98 -12.74
C LYS A 86 -16.59 6.20 -13.56
N ARG A 87 -15.51 6.87 -13.92
CA ARG A 87 -14.30 6.28 -14.51
C ARG A 87 -13.09 6.69 -13.67
N LEU A 88 -12.06 5.86 -13.70
CA LEU A 88 -10.76 6.24 -13.17
C LEU A 88 -10.26 7.51 -13.87
N PRO A 89 -9.60 8.44 -13.15
CA PRO A 89 -9.03 9.62 -13.76
C PRO A 89 -8.00 9.23 -14.83
N ALA A 90 -8.18 9.73 -16.05
CA ALA A 90 -7.22 9.61 -17.15
C ALA A 90 -6.44 10.92 -17.29
N GLY A 91 -5.11 10.84 -17.50
CA GLY A 91 -4.27 12.00 -17.81
C GLY A 91 -3.99 12.98 -16.66
N GLY A 92 -4.41 12.69 -15.43
CA GLY A 92 -4.06 13.50 -14.25
C GLY A 92 -2.62 13.29 -13.77
N LYS A 93 -2.09 14.20 -12.93
CA LYS A 93 -0.78 14.02 -12.29
C LYS A 93 -0.82 12.75 -11.41
N ALA A 94 0.04 11.76 -11.71
CA ALA A 94 0.08 10.47 -11.02
C ALA A 94 0.24 10.61 -9.49
N SER A 95 0.94 11.64 -9.02
CA SER A 95 1.15 11.94 -7.60
C SER A 95 -0.12 12.29 -6.84
N ARG A 96 -1.19 12.64 -7.56
CA ARG A 96 -2.52 12.94 -7.02
C ARG A 96 -3.50 11.80 -7.26
N THR A 97 -3.44 11.17 -8.43
CA THR A 97 -4.42 10.15 -8.83
C THR A 97 -4.12 8.75 -8.26
N TRP A 98 -2.93 8.50 -7.71
CA TRP A 98 -2.59 7.17 -7.18
C TRP A 98 -3.57 6.67 -6.12
N VAL A 99 -4.12 7.57 -5.28
CA VAL A 99 -5.10 7.22 -4.24
C VAL A 99 -6.39 6.69 -4.88
N ASP A 100 -6.81 7.26 -6.01
CA ASP A 100 -7.98 6.78 -6.73
C ASP A 100 -7.71 5.39 -7.33
N TYR A 101 -6.54 5.16 -7.92
CA TYR A 101 -6.16 3.82 -8.41
C TYR A 101 -6.13 2.79 -7.27
N ALA A 102 -5.55 3.13 -6.11
CA ALA A 102 -5.55 2.26 -4.94
C ALA A 102 -6.97 1.97 -4.44
N ARG A 103 -7.84 2.99 -4.33
CA ARG A 103 -9.24 2.83 -3.90
C ARG A 103 -10.04 1.93 -4.84
N TRP A 104 -9.91 2.13 -6.14
CA TRP A 104 -10.59 1.31 -7.14
C TRP A 104 -10.05 -0.12 -7.17
N SER A 105 -8.75 -0.31 -6.95
CA SER A 105 -8.13 -1.63 -6.85
C SER A 105 -8.65 -2.40 -5.63
N LEU A 106 -8.75 -1.73 -4.48
CA LEU A 106 -9.32 -2.30 -3.26
C LEU A 106 -10.80 -2.64 -3.44
N ALA A 107 -11.60 -1.73 -4.01
CA ALA A 107 -13.01 -2.00 -4.29
C ALA A 107 -13.19 -3.15 -5.29
N PHE A 108 -12.36 -3.21 -6.33
CA PHE A 108 -12.35 -4.29 -7.32
C PHE A 108 -12.10 -5.64 -6.64
N ASP A 109 -11.08 -5.72 -5.79
CA ASP A 109 -10.74 -6.93 -5.06
C ASP A 109 -11.83 -7.33 -4.06
N TRP A 110 -12.28 -6.37 -3.27
CA TRP A 110 -13.20 -6.66 -2.17
C TRP A 110 -14.56 -7.06 -2.69
N LEU A 111 -15.07 -6.42 -3.75
CA LEU A 111 -16.39 -6.69 -4.35
C LEU A 111 -16.39 -7.85 -5.35
N PHE A 112 -15.25 -8.48 -5.65
CA PHE A 112 -15.08 -9.33 -6.82
C PHE A 112 -16.12 -10.44 -6.98
N ASP A 113 -16.55 -11.04 -5.87
CA ASP A 113 -17.54 -12.13 -5.82
C ASP A 113 -18.99 -11.65 -5.64
N TYR A 114 -19.23 -10.33 -5.61
CA TYR A 114 -20.58 -9.78 -5.48
C TYR A 114 -21.37 -10.00 -6.78
N PRO A 115 -22.60 -10.58 -6.74
CA PRO A 115 -23.33 -10.95 -7.96
C PRO A 115 -23.58 -9.82 -8.97
N ALA A 116 -23.80 -8.59 -8.51
CA ALA A 116 -24.01 -7.45 -9.41
C ALA A 116 -22.71 -6.87 -9.99
N PHE A 117 -21.53 -7.34 -9.53
CA PHE A 117 -20.26 -7.03 -10.16
C PHE A 117 -20.03 -7.95 -11.37
N ASP A 118 -20.87 -7.76 -12.38
CA ASP A 118 -20.87 -8.58 -13.58
C ASP A 118 -19.53 -8.56 -14.32
N ARG A 119 -19.32 -9.55 -15.18
CA ARG A 119 -18.08 -9.73 -15.94
C ARG A 119 -17.74 -8.51 -16.79
N ALA A 120 -18.73 -7.88 -17.44
CA ALA A 120 -18.48 -6.73 -18.31
C ALA A 120 -17.95 -5.53 -17.52
N LEU A 121 -18.49 -5.29 -16.32
CA LEU A 121 -18.00 -4.25 -15.43
C LEU A 121 -16.61 -4.57 -14.90
N ARG A 122 -16.35 -5.83 -14.50
CA ARG A 122 -15.01 -6.27 -14.07
C ARG A 122 -13.98 -6.09 -15.18
N ASP A 123 -14.28 -6.54 -16.39
CA ASP A 123 -13.40 -6.40 -17.56
C ASP A 123 -13.09 -4.93 -17.85
N ARG A 124 -14.11 -4.06 -17.87
CA ARG A 124 -13.91 -2.61 -18.10
C ARG A 124 -12.99 -1.98 -17.05
N ILE A 125 -13.16 -2.34 -15.78
CA ILE A 125 -12.37 -1.77 -14.68
C ILE A 125 -10.95 -2.31 -14.70
N ALA A 126 -10.77 -3.62 -14.92
CA ALA A 126 -9.46 -4.24 -15.06
C ALA A 126 -8.66 -3.61 -16.22
N HIS A 127 -9.30 -3.36 -17.37
CA HIS A 127 -8.66 -2.63 -18.48
C HIS A 127 -8.19 -1.24 -18.05
N ASN A 128 -9.06 -0.43 -17.44
CA ASN A 128 -8.70 0.93 -17.00
C ASN A 128 -7.55 0.93 -15.98
N LEU A 129 -7.57 -0.01 -15.04
CA LEU A 129 -6.53 -0.20 -14.03
C LEU A 129 -5.17 -0.53 -14.67
N VAL A 130 -5.16 -1.47 -15.62
CA VAL A 130 -3.94 -1.91 -16.32
C VAL A 130 -3.43 -0.87 -17.30
N ASP A 131 -4.31 -0.13 -17.97
CA ASP A 131 -3.91 0.93 -18.91
C ASP A 131 -3.25 2.10 -18.16
N GLY A 132 -3.81 2.52 -17.03
CA GLY A 132 -3.18 3.53 -16.16
C GLY A 132 -1.83 3.06 -15.60
N THR A 133 -1.73 1.78 -15.23
CA THR A 133 -0.47 1.16 -14.80
C THR A 133 0.58 1.13 -15.91
N SER A 134 0.16 0.75 -17.12
CA SER A 134 1.05 0.70 -18.28
C SER A 134 1.59 2.09 -18.62
N ALA A 135 0.72 3.11 -18.55
CA ALA A 135 1.11 4.50 -18.78
C ALA A 135 2.13 5.01 -17.76
N ILE A 136 1.94 4.74 -16.46
CA ILE A 136 2.89 5.22 -15.44
C ILE A 136 4.23 4.48 -15.52
N LEU A 137 4.21 3.18 -15.78
CA LEU A 137 5.43 2.37 -15.89
C LEU A 137 6.21 2.63 -17.19
N ALA A 138 5.58 3.27 -18.19
CA ALA A 138 6.25 3.78 -19.38
C ALA A 138 6.90 5.16 -19.17
N SER A 139 6.64 5.84 -18.04
CA SER A 139 7.24 7.14 -17.76
C SER A 139 8.75 7.04 -17.47
N PRO A 140 9.51 8.14 -17.65
CA PRO A 140 10.95 8.17 -17.37
C PRO A 140 11.33 7.74 -15.95
N ALA A 141 10.44 7.97 -14.97
CA ALA A 141 10.67 7.58 -13.58
C ALA A 141 10.89 6.06 -13.41
N PHE A 142 10.34 5.25 -14.31
CA PHE A 142 10.51 3.80 -14.31
C PHE A 142 11.34 3.30 -15.49
N ALA A 143 12.07 4.16 -16.21
CA ALA A 143 12.90 3.71 -17.33
C ALA A 143 13.90 2.63 -16.87
N ASP A 144 14.51 2.83 -15.71
CA ASP A 144 15.31 1.84 -15.01
C ASP A 144 14.77 1.61 -13.59
N PRO A 145 14.16 0.45 -13.28
CA PRO A 145 13.63 0.18 -11.94
C PRO A 145 14.72 0.16 -10.85
N SER A 146 16.00 0.00 -11.18
CA SER A 146 17.10 0.10 -10.21
C SER A 146 17.51 1.53 -9.85
N GLN A 147 16.94 2.52 -10.53
CA GLN A 147 17.19 3.95 -10.27
C GLN A 147 15.99 4.65 -9.62
N VAL A 148 14.90 3.92 -9.36
CA VAL A 148 13.72 4.45 -8.67
C VAL A 148 14.10 4.79 -7.23
N GLN A 149 13.83 6.02 -6.81
CA GLN A 149 14.39 6.56 -5.58
C GLN A 149 13.45 6.38 -4.39
N TYR A 150 14.05 6.38 -3.19
CA TYR A 150 13.33 6.60 -1.95
C TYR A 150 12.89 8.07 -1.86
N HIS A 151 11.85 8.40 -2.63
CA HIS A 151 11.33 9.75 -2.82
C HIS A 151 9.81 9.73 -2.97
N ASN A 152 9.17 10.82 -2.51
CA ASN A 152 7.72 10.91 -2.40
C ASN A 152 6.96 10.69 -3.73
N TYR A 153 7.51 11.12 -4.88
CA TYR A 153 6.86 10.93 -6.17
C TYR A 153 6.94 9.48 -6.64
N ASP A 154 8.12 8.88 -6.53
CA ASP A 154 8.40 7.53 -6.99
C ASP A 154 7.54 6.50 -6.25
N LEU A 155 7.44 6.64 -4.92
CA LEU A 155 6.59 5.77 -4.10
C LEU A 155 5.10 5.90 -4.44
N ARG A 156 4.60 7.12 -4.68
CA ARG A 156 3.21 7.33 -5.08
C ARG A 156 2.93 6.77 -6.48
N TYR A 157 3.88 6.91 -7.40
CA TYR A 157 3.72 6.37 -8.75
C TYR A 157 3.80 4.84 -8.75
N LEU A 158 4.67 4.29 -7.91
CA LEU A 158 4.77 2.85 -7.71
C LEU A 158 3.48 2.30 -7.08
N ALA A 159 2.89 2.99 -6.10
CA ALA A 159 1.58 2.64 -5.55
C ALA A 159 0.47 2.69 -6.61
N LEU A 160 0.50 3.68 -7.51
CA LEU A 160 -0.44 3.74 -8.65
C LEU A 160 -0.36 2.49 -9.51
N ALA A 161 0.83 1.91 -9.71
CA ALA A 161 1.02 0.69 -10.50
C ALA A 161 0.76 -0.61 -9.71
N ALA A 162 1.29 -0.72 -8.50
CA ALA A 162 1.30 -1.95 -7.73
C ALA A 162 -0.11 -2.40 -7.29
N PHE A 163 -0.95 -1.47 -6.83
CA PHE A 163 -2.32 -1.79 -6.40
C PHE A 163 -3.17 -2.38 -7.54
N PRO A 164 -3.23 -1.76 -8.73
CA PRO A 164 -3.89 -2.35 -9.90
C PRO A 164 -3.38 -3.74 -10.27
N LEU A 165 -2.05 -3.93 -10.31
CA LEU A 165 -1.46 -5.20 -10.72
C LEU A 165 -1.80 -6.32 -9.74
N ALA A 166 -1.79 -6.04 -8.44
CA ALA A 166 -2.25 -6.97 -7.42
C ALA A 166 -3.76 -7.24 -7.53
N ALA A 167 -4.57 -6.22 -7.82
CA ALA A 167 -6.01 -6.38 -7.95
C ALA A 167 -6.40 -7.27 -9.13
N VAL A 168 -5.71 -7.18 -10.27
CA VAL A 168 -6.06 -7.96 -11.48
C VAL A 168 -5.31 -9.29 -11.61
N GLU A 169 -4.34 -9.56 -10.75
CA GLU A 169 -3.65 -10.86 -10.77
C GLU A 169 -4.64 -12.00 -10.51
N GLY A 170 -4.45 -13.12 -11.24
CA GLY A 170 -5.38 -14.25 -11.25
C GLY A 170 -6.72 -13.98 -11.95
N TYR A 171 -6.93 -12.79 -12.54
CA TYR A 171 -8.14 -12.46 -13.30
C TYR A 171 -7.89 -12.48 -14.82
N SER A 172 -8.46 -13.48 -15.50
CA SER A 172 -8.55 -13.55 -16.97
C SER A 172 -7.17 -13.47 -17.68
N ASP A 173 -7.16 -13.03 -18.95
CA ASP A 173 -5.97 -12.88 -19.81
C ASP A 173 -5.00 -11.77 -19.36
N PHE A 174 -5.33 -11.02 -18.30
CA PHE A 174 -4.46 -9.97 -17.78
C PHE A 174 -3.17 -10.52 -17.18
N ASP A 175 -3.16 -11.79 -16.75
CA ASP A 175 -2.05 -12.31 -15.96
C ASP A 175 -0.74 -12.40 -16.76
N GLU A 176 -0.81 -12.83 -18.01
CA GLU A 176 0.33 -12.84 -18.94
C GLU A 176 0.76 -11.41 -19.28
N ARG A 177 -0.21 -10.53 -19.62
CA ARG A 177 0.04 -9.12 -19.96
C ARG A 177 0.69 -8.36 -18.81
N CYS A 178 0.29 -8.65 -17.57
CA CYS A 178 0.73 -7.93 -16.38
C CYS A 178 2.01 -8.52 -15.77
N ARG A 179 2.42 -9.74 -16.13
CA ARG A 179 3.66 -10.36 -15.63
C ARG A 179 4.90 -9.46 -15.75
N PRO A 180 5.26 -8.90 -16.93
CA PRO A 180 6.42 -8.03 -17.04
C PRO A 180 6.26 -6.72 -16.24
N LEU A 181 5.03 -6.22 -16.10
CA LEU A 181 4.75 -5.02 -15.29
C LEU A 181 4.95 -5.30 -13.80
N ARG A 182 4.49 -6.45 -13.30
CA ARG A 182 4.70 -6.90 -11.91
C ARG A 182 6.19 -7.04 -11.59
N ALA A 183 6.95 -7.74 -12.44
CA ALA A 183 8.39 -7.88 -12.25
C ALA A 183 9.11 -6.51 -12.20
N LYS A 184 8.65 -5.54 -13.00
CA LYS A 184 9.19 -4.18 -12.99
C LYS A 184 8.86 -3.45 -11.68
N THR A 185 7.62 -3.54 -11.19
CA THR A 185 7.23 -2.92 -9.91
C THR A 185 7.91 -3.57 -8.72
N GLU A 186 8.07 -4.90 -8.72
CA GLU A 186 8.78 -5.65 -7.68
C GLU A 186 10.24 -5.20 -7.59
N LYS A 187 10.93 -5.12 -8.75
CA LYS A 187 12.32 -4.65 -8.80
C LYS A 187 12.45 -3.20 -8.33
N ALA A 188 11.53 -2.32 -8.73
CA ALA A 188 11.51 -0.94 -8.27
C ALA A 188 11.29 -0.84 -6.75
N PHE A 189 10.38 -1.64 -6.20
CA PHE A 189 10.09 -1.64 -4.78
C PHE A 189 11.27 -2.18 -3.95
N ALA A 190 11.87 -3.29 -4.39
CA ALA A 190 13.07 -3.85 -3.77
C ALA A 190 14.21 -2.82 -3.74
N ASN A 191 14.42 -2.09 -4.84
CA ASN A 191 15.43 -1.02 -4.88
C ASN A 191 15.15 0.08 -3.85
N ILE A 192 13.90 0.54 -3.72
CA ILE A 192 13.53 1.54 -2.71
C ILE A 192 13.83 1.02 -1.31
N LEU A 193 13.45 -0.22 -1.00
CA LEU A 193 13.69 -0.83 0.31
C LEU A 193 15.20 -0.92 0.61
N ASP A 194 16.01 -1.36 -0.35
CA ASP A 194 17.47 -1.43 -0.22
C ASP A 194 18.08 -0.04 0.01
N VAL A 195 17.62 0.97 -0.73
CA VAL A 195 18.04 2.37 -0.53
C VAL A 195 17.66 2.83 0.87
N THR A 196 16.45 2.55 1.36
CA THR A 196 16.05 2.96 2.73
C THR A 196 16.99 2.35 3.77
N ASN A 197 17.37 1.08 3.62
CA ASN A 197 18.28 0.40 4.53
C ASN A 197 19.71 0.95 4.48
N LEU A 198 20.13 1.46 3.31
CA LEU A 198 21.45 2.04 3.13
C LEU A 198 21.55 3.46 3.68
N VAL A 199 20.58 4.32 3.37
CA VAL A 199 20.66 5.76 3.65
C VAL A 199 20.02 6.14 4.99
N THR A 200 19.09 5.32 5.48
CA THR A 200 18.33 5.61 6.70
C THR A 200 17.94 4.34 7.47
N PRO A 201 18.93 3.52 7.87
CA PRO A 201 18.69 2.25 8.57
C PRO A 201 17.95 2.42 9.89
N GLU A 202 17.92 3.61 10.49
CA GLU A 202 17.21 3.87 11.73
C GLU A 202 15.84 4.52 11.54
N GLY A 203 15.36 4.68 10.30
CA GLY A 203 14.10 5.37 10.04
C GLY A 203 14.29 6.88 10.11
N SER A 204 14.28 7.52 8.95
CA SER A 204 14.34 8.96 8.79
C SER A 204 13.93 9.29 7.36
N TYR A 205 13.58 10.55 7.15
CA TYR A 205 13.37 11.07 5.81
C TYR A 205 14.12 12.40 5.70
N HIS A 206 14.83 12.56 4.59
CA HIS A 206 15.78 13.65 4.37
C HIS A 206 15.11 14.98 4.03
N GLU A 207 13.82 14.97 3.66
CA GLU A 207 13.01 16.18 3.46
C GLU A 207 12.21 16.54 4.75
N SER A 208 11.22 17.43 4.62
CA SER A 208 10.33 17.85 5.72
C SER A 208 9.38 16.74 6.19
N LEU A 209 8.77 16.96 7.36
CA LEU A 209 7.71 16.10 7.91
C LEU A 209 6.51 15.96 6.95
N ASP A 210 6.21 16.96 6.13
CA ASP A 210 5.13 16.92 5.14
C ASP A 210 5.41 15.93 4.01
N TYR A 211 6.65 15.88 3.53
CA TYR A 211 7.03 14.89 2.53
C TYR A 211 7.25 13.52 3.15
N MET A 212 7.76 13.45 4.39
CA MET A 212 7.89 12.20 5.12
C MET A 212 6.54 11.48 5.24
N ARG A 213 5.49 12.15 5.73
CA ARG A 213 4.19 11.51 5.98
C ARG A 213 3.54 10.97 4.69
N ILE A 214 3.67 11.68 3.56
CA ILE A 214 3.10 11.19 2.29
C ILE A 214 3.95 10.08 1.67
N THR A 215 5.27 10.11 1.89
CA THR A 215 6.20 9.07 1.44
C THR A 215 5.94 7.79 2.21
N TRP A 216 5.93 7.87 3.53
CA TRP A 216 5.75 6.74 4.41
C TRP A 216 4.35 6.14 4.33
N ALA A 217 3.31 6.96 4.14
CA ALA A 217 1.97 6.42 3.90
C ALA A 217 1.94 5.53 2.65
N SER A 218 2.64 5.93 1.58
CA SER A 218 2.74 5.12 0.36
C SER A 218 3.60 3.88 0.56
N LEU A 219 4.74 4.01 1.26
CA LEU A 219 5.67 2.92 1.55
C LEU A 219 5.04 1.84 2.45
N THR A 220 4.34 2.24 3.51
CA THR A 220 3.63 1.30 4.40
C THR A 220 2.52 0.57 3.66
N LEU A 221 1.73 1.27 2.84
CA LEU A 221 0.70 0.64 2.00
C LEU A 221 1.28 -0.35 0.99
N LEU A 222 2.42 -0.04 0.35
CA LEU A 222 3.10 -0.96 -0.55
C LEU A 222 3.62 -2.20 0.18
N SER A 223 4.20 -2.03 1.37
CA SER A 223 4.66 -3.16 2.19
C SER A 223 3.49 -4.05 2.63
N GLU A 224 2.39 -3.46 3.11
CA GLU A 224 1.21 -4.23 3.51
C GLU A 224 0.51 -4.89 2.31
N LEU A 225 0.56 -4.27 1.13
CA LEU A 225 0.10 -4.91 -0.10
C LEU A 225 0.91 -6.18 -0.41
N GLN A 226 2.24 -6.13 -0.31
CA GLN A 226 3.08 -7.33 -0.48
C GLN A 226 2.73 -8.42 0.53
N ARG A 227 2.54 -8.03 1.80
CA ARG A 227 2.23 -8.96 2.88
C ARG A 227 0.90 -9.67 2.69
N THR A 228 -0.13 -8.91 2.32
CA THR A 228 -1.50 -9.42 2.21
C THR A 228 -1.77 -10.12 0.88
N ALA A 229 -1.24 -9.60 -0.24
CA ALA A 229 -1.48 -10.18 -1.56
C ALA A 229 -0.51 -11.31 -1.94
N HIS A 230 0.73 -11.28 -1.44
CA HIS A 230 1.81 -12.18 -1.87
C HIS A 230 2.50 -12.93 -0.72
N GLY A 231 2.15 -12.65 0.55
CA GLY A 231 2.75 -13.30 1.72
C GLY A 231 4.19 -12.90 2.02
N VAL A 232 4.72 -11.88 1.33
CA VAL A 232 6.07 -11.33 1.57
C VAL A 232 5.96 -10.14 2.52
N ASP A 233 6.75 -10.10 3.58
CA ASP A 233 6.60 -9.13 4.66
C ASP A 233 7.79 -8.16 4.79
N PRO A 234 7.95 -7.15 3.90
CA PRO A 234 9.05 -6.20 3.98
C PRO A 234 9.13 -5.46 5.31
N ALA A 235 7.97 -5.14 5.90
CA ALA A 235 7.87 -4.42 7.16
C ALA A 235 8.60 -5.12 8.32
N HIS A 236 8.72 -6.44 8.28
CA HIS A 236 9.46 -7.20 9.29
C HIS A 236 10.98 -7.19 9.06
N HIS A 237 11.42 -7.04 7.81
CA HIS A 237 12.83 -7.15 7.42
C HIS A 237 13.57 -5.82 7.38
N PHE A 238 12.87 -4.73 7.04
CA PHE A 238 13.46 -3.42 6.88
C PHE A 238 13.25 -2.56 8.15
N PRO A 239 14.33 -2.15 8.85
CA PRO A 239 14.23 -1.46 10.13
C PRO A 239 13.43 -0.15 10.12
N LEU A 240 13.33 0.53 8.97
CA LEU A 240 12.58 1.78 8.85
C LEU A 240 11.15 1.64 9.41
N PHE A 241 10.48 0.51 9.15
CA PHE A 241 9.07 0.34 9.54
C PHE A 241 8.88 0.27 11.06
N ARG A 242 9.77 -0.43 11.77
CA ARG A 242 9.73 -0.51 13.24
C ARG A 242 10.13 0.80 13.92
N ASN A 243 10.89 1.66 13.22
CA ASN A 243 11.40 2.92 13.77
C ASN A 243 10.54 4.14 13.37
N ILE A 244 9.35 3.94 12.80
CA ILE A 244 8.42 5.04 12.47
C ILE A 244 8.15 5.89 13.72
N GLY A 245 7.81 5.26 14.86
CA GLY A 245 7.51 5.95 16.11
C GLY A 245 8.68 6.78 16.63
N ASP A 246 9.86 6.18 16.69
CA ASP A 246 11.11 6.84 17.08
C ASP A 246 11.37 8.09 16.23
N THR A 247 11.19 7.98 14.91
CA THR A 247 11.43 9.12 14.00
C THR A 247 10.48 10.28 14.27
N TYR A 248 9.19 9.99 14.52
CA TYR A 248 8.23 11.02 14.89
C TYR A 248 8.61 11.67 16.22
N LEU A 249 9.06 10.90 17.21
CA LEU A 249 9.52 11.42 18.50
C LEU A 249 10.65 12.44 18.35
N TYR A 250 11.59 12.21 17.42
CA TYR A 250 12.72 13.12 17.20
C TYR A 250 12.45 14.28 16.23
N LYS A 251 11.32 14.25 15.50
CA LYS A 251 10.85 15.36 14.65
C LYS A 251 9.80 16.23 15.32
N LEU A 252 9.47 15.98 16.58
CA LEU A 252 8.55 16.76 17.39
C LEU A 252 9.29 17.34 18.61
N LEU A 253 9.06 18.61 18.90
CA LEU A 253 9.49 19.26 20.12
C LEU A 253 8.67 18.73 21.31
N PRO A 254 9.15 18.89 22.56
CA PRO A 254 8.44 18.39 23.75
C PRO A 254 7.02 18.94 23.94
N ASP A 255 6.70 20.08 23.34
CA ASP A 255 5.35 20.67 23.34
C ASP A 255 4.43 20.12 22.22
N GLY A 256 4.90 19.12 21.47
CA GLY A 256 4.19 18.47 20.37
C GLY A 256 4.27 19.24 19.04
N THR A 257 4.95 20.38 18.98
CA THR A 257 5.14 21.10 17.73
C THR A 257 6.26 20.47 16.89
N PRO A 258 6.15 20.40 15.55
CA PRO A 258 7.22 19.85 14.72
C PRO A 258 8.52 20.65 14.82
N SER A 259 9.66 19.95 14.76
CA SER A 259 10.95 20.59 14.51
C SER A 259 10.91 21.30 13.15
N ARG A 260 11.30 22.58 13.13
CA ARG A 260 11.29 23.44 11.94
C ARG A 260 12.22 22.89 10.85
N GLU A 261 11.66 22.29 9.78
CA GLU A 261 12.45 21.76 8.66
C GLU A 261 11.68 21.78 7.31
N GLY A 262 12.34 22.28 6.26
CA GLY A 262 11.93 22.19 4.85
C GLY A 262 10.82 23.17 4.40
N ASP A 263 10.02 22.77 3.39
CA ASP A 263 9.06 23.65 2.69
C ASP A 263 7.93 24.22 3.58
N ASN A 264 7.63 23.57 4.71
CA ASN A 264 6.63 24.02 5.67
C ASN A 264 7.29 24.20 7.02
N GLU A 265 7.25 25.41 7.55
CA GLU A 265 7.96 25.77 8.77
C GLU A 265 7.37 25.13 10.04
N TYR A 266 6.05 24.83 10.05
CA TYR A 266 5.33 24.29 11.22
C TYR A 266 4.24 23.29 10.81
N PRO A 267 4.60 22.11 10.28
CA PRO A 267 3.64 21.15 9.74
C PRO A 267 2.82 20.43 10.82
N ILE A 268 1.63 20.94 11.14
CA ILE A 268 0.73 20.33 12.14
C ILE A 268 0.47 18.84 11.80
N LEU A 269 0.45 17.98 12.82
CA LEU A 269 0.09 16.57 12.66
C LEU A 269 -1.35 16.44 12.13
N ASP A 270 -1.55 15.53 11.18
CA ASP A 270 -2.84 15.28 10.57
C ASP A 270 -3.23 13.80 10.55
N SER A 271 -4.27 13.48 9.79
CA SER A 271 -4.80 12.12 9.69
C SER A 271 -3.81 11.11 9.10
N ARG A 272 -2.83 11.54 8.31
CA ARG A 272 -1.77 10.69 7.75
C ARG A 272 -0.77 10.30 8.83
N ASP A 273 -0.42 11.24 9.70
CA ASP A 273 0.44 10.96 10.85
C ASP A 273 -0.26 10.01 11.82
N THR A 274 -1.55 10.25 12.06
CA THR A 274 -2.39 9.35 12.87
C THR A 274 -2.40 7.92 12.29
N ALA A 275 -2.49 7.80 10.96
CA ALA A 275 -2.45 6.51 10.29
C ALA A 275 -1.08 5.82 10.41
N LEU A 276 0.02 6.57 10.27
CA LEU A 276 1.38 6.05 10.38
C LEU A 276 1.75 5.61 11.79
N LEU A 277 1.45 6.44 12.79
CA LEU A 277 1.62 6.09 14.19
C LEU A 277 0.72 4.91 14.57
N GLY A 278 -0.54 4.91 14.11
CA GLY A 278 -1.47 3.81 14.32
C GLY A 278 -1.00 2.50 13.67
N TYR A 279 -0.36 2.60 12.51
CA TYR A 279 0.31 1.49 11.85
C TYR A 279 1.44 0.93 12.72
N ALA A 280 2.34 1.79 13.22
CA ALA A 280 3.45 1.38 14.08
C ALA A 280 2.95 0.70 15.37
N VAL A 281 1.92 1.25 16.01
CA VAL A 281 1.26 0.63 17.18
C VAL A 281 0.67 -0.73 16.82
N ASN A 282 -0.08 -0.83 15.72
CA ASN A 282 -0.74 -2.08 15.37
C ASN A 282 0.28 -3.17 15.00
N ARG A 283 1.30 -2.80 14.23
CA ARG A 283 2.26 -3.71 13.61
C ARG A 283 3.39 -4.13 14.53
N PHE A 284 3.94 -3.19 15.30
CA PHE A 284 5.15 -3.37 16.10
C PHE A 284 4.93 -3.18 17.60
N LYS A 285 3.71 -2.84 18.01
CA LYS A 285 3.37 -2.54 19.42
C LYS A 285 4.22 -1.38 19.96
N ASP A 286 4.51 -0.42 19.09
CA ASP A 286 5.38 0.71 19.39
C ASP A 286 4.78 1.63 20.48
N PRO A 287 5.41 1.73 21.66
CA PRO A 287 4.85 2.48 22.78
C PRO A 287 4.93 3.99 22.58
N TYR A 288 5.92 4.50 21.84
CA TYR A 288 6.07 5.93 21.59
C TYR A 288 4.97 6.45 20.66
N SER A 289 4.66 5.70 19.61
CA SER A 289 3.54 5.97 18.72
C SER A 289 2.21 5.94 19.48
N ALA A 290 2.04 4.98 20.40
CA ALA A 290 0.84 4.91 21.25
C ALA A 290 0.73 6.10 22.21
N TRP A 291 1.86 6.67 22.65
CA TRP A 291 1.89 7.88 23.47
C TRP A 291 1.57 9.14 22.66
N LEU A 292 2.14 9.27 21.45
CA LEU A 292 1.89 10.41 20.54
C LEU A 292 0.45 10.50 20.03
N LEU A 293 -0.30 9.39 20.01
CA LEU A 293 -1.70 9.35 19.59
C LEU A 293 -2.72 9.72 20.68
N ARG A 294 -2.27 9.99 21.91
CA ARG A 294 -3.14 10.36 23.04
C ARG A 294 -3.59 11.81 22.96
#